data_AF-A0A7J3DPN4-F1
#
_entry.id   AF-A0A7J3DPN4-F1
#
_cell.length_a   1.000
_cell.length_b   1.000
_cell.length_c   1.000
_cell.angle_alpha   90.00
_cell.angle_beta   90.00
_cell.angle_gamma   90.00
#
_symmetry.space_group_name_H-M   'P 1'
#
loop_
_entity.id
_entity.type
_entity.pdbx_description
1 polymer ?
#
loop_
_entity_poly.entity_id
_entity_poly.type
_entity_poly.pdbx_seq_one_letter_code
_entity_poly.pdbx_strand_id
1 'polypeptide(L)' 'EFAIKVAEIFNLDKSLIKPITSPELRQAAIRPRKLELSTKKLQRILNVVPIGVDEGLRELKKQMEGLM' A
#
# COMPACT_ATOMS: atom_id res chain seq x y z
N GLU A 1 0.42 8.55 2.78
CA GLU A 1 1.70 8.02 2.25
C GLU A 1 1.50 6.97 1.17
N PHE A 2 0.77 5.87 1.42
CA PHE A 2 0.58 4.80 0.42
C PHE A 2 0.10 5.29 -0.95
N ALA A 3 -0.92 6.15 -1.01
CA ALA A 3 -1.41 6.72 -2.27
C ALA A 3 -0.35 7.51 -3.05
N ILE A 4 0.56 8.21 -2.34
CA ILE A 4 1.68 8.94 -2.98
C ILE A 4 2.67 7.96 -3.60
N LYS A 5 3.01 6.87 -2.88
CA LYS A 5 3.90 5.81 -3.40
C LYS A 5 3.34 5.16 -4.67
N VAL A 6 2.03 4.91 -4.70
CA VAL A 6 1.36 4.42 -5.91
C VAL A 6 1.52 5.43 -7.05
N ALA A 7 1.21 6.71 -6.82
CA ALA A 7 1.37 7.73 -7.86
C ALA A 7 2.80 7.82 -8.40
N GLU A 8 3.81 7.72 -7.53
CA GLU A 8 5.22 7.74 -7.94
C GLU A 8 5.61 6.51 -8.77
N ILE A 9 5.23 5.30 -8.36
CA ILE A 9 5.59 4.06 -9.07
C ILE A 9 4.86 3.94 -10.41
N PHE A 10 3.60 4.37 -10.46
CA PHE A 10 2.76 4.31 -11.65
C PHE A 10 2.87 5.57 -12.53
N ASN A 11 3.74 6.53 -12.17
CA ASN A 11 3.94 7.79 -12.90
C ASN A 11 2.64 8.59 -13.11
N LEU A 12 1.83 8.70 -12.06
CA LEU A 12 0.59 9.47 -12.02
C LEU A 12 0.83 10.85 -11.38
N ASP A 13 -0.06 11.79 -11.64
CA ASP A 13 0.02 13.13 -11.05
C ASP A 13 -0.32 13.11 -9.54
N LYS A 14 0.72 13.14 -8.71
CA LYS A 14 0.59 13.18 -7.25
C LYS A 14 0.06 14.51 -6.71
N SER A 15 0.05 15.59 -7.50
CA SER A 15 -0.48 16.90 -7.07
C SER A 15 -1.99 16.87 -6.80
N LEU A 16 -2.68 15.87 -7.39
CA LEU A 16 -4.11 15.64 -7.18
C LEU A 16 -4.42 15.02 -5.81
N ILE A 17 -3.43 14.50 -5.10
CA ILE A 17 -3.62 13.82 -3.81
C ILE A 17 -3.55 14.84 -2.67
N LYS A 18 -4.68 15.01 -1.96
CA LYS A 18 -4.78 15.90 -0.79
C LYS A 18 -5.01 15.07 0.48
N PRO A 19 -4.16 15.22 1.52
CA PRO A 19 -4.37 14.53 2.79
C PRO A 19 -5.62 15.06 3.48
N ILE A 20 -6.37 14.16 4.12
CA ILE A 20 -7.53 14.47 4.95
C ILE A 20 -7.48 13.63 6.22
N THR A 21 -8.24 14.03 7.22
CA THR A 21 -8.47 13.28 8.45
C THR A 21 -9.61 12.27 8.29
N SER A 22 -9.65 11.25 9.15
CA SER A 22 -10.73 10.24 9.11
C SER A 22 -12.13 10.83 9.31
N PRO A 23 -12.36 11.82 10.20
CA PRO A 23 -13.68 12.47 10.33
C PRO A 23 -14.13 13.21 9.06
N GLU A 24 -13.22 13.84 8.32
CA GLU A 24 -13.54 14.53 7.06
C GLU A 24 -14.07 13.58 5.98
N LEU A 25 -13.64 12.31 6.01
CA LEU A 25 -14.11 11.27 5.09
C LEU A 25 -15.53 10.77 5.41
N ARG A 26 -16.11 11.15 6.55
CA ARG A 26 -17.50 10.85 6.98
C ARG A 26 -17.91 9.39 6.77
N GLN A 27 -17.03 8.45 7.14
CA GLN A 27 -17.31 7.02 7.00
C GLN A 27 -18.26 6.53 8.09
N ALA A 28 -19.24 5.69 7.71
CA ALA A 28 -20.16 5.07 8.67
C ALA A 28 -19.45 4.07 9.62
N ALA A 29 -18.42 3.38 9.13
CA ALA A 29 -17.64 2.43 9.91
C ALA A 29 -16.36 3.07 10.47
N ILE A 30 -16.13 2.90 11.77
CA ILE A 30 -14.92 3.36 12.44
C ILE A 30 -13.73 2.51 11.96
N ARG A 31 -12.71 3.18 11.41
CA ARG A 31 -11.45 2.54 11.01
C ARG A 31 -10.40 2.73 12.10
N PRO A 32 -9.68 1.66 12.51
CA PRO A 32 -8.55 1.80 13.41
C PRO A 32 -7.48 2.71 12.80
N ARG A 33 -6.92 3.62 13.61
CA ARG A 33 -5.87 4.55 13.16
C ARG A 33 -4.55 3.84 12.85
N LYS A 34 -4.26 2.74 13.57
CA LYS A 34 -3.05 1.95 13.40
C LYS A 34 -3.43 0.49 13.24
N LEU A 35 -2.97 -0.13 12.16
CA LEU A 35 -3.27 -1.51 11.81
C LEU A 35 -2.03 -2.14 11.16
N GLU A 36 -1.07 -2.52 12.01
CA GLU A 36 0.18 -3.17 11.61
C GLU A 36 0.12 -4.64 12.00
N LEU A 37 0.57 -5.52 11.10
CA LEU A 37 0.66 -6.96 11.35
C LEU A 37 2.12 -7.38 11.44
N SER A 38 2.44 -8.18 12.46
CA SER A 38 3.78 -8.74 12.63
C SER A 38 3.98 -9.96 11.73
N THR A 39 5.03 -9.95 10.92
CA THR A 39 5.42 -11.06 10.03
C THR A 39 6.40 -12.03 10.70
N LYS A 40 6.80 -11.78 11.96
CA LYS A 40 7.82 -12.57 12.68
C LYS A 40 7.51 -14.07 12.73
N LYS A 41 6.24 -14.43 12.93
CA LYS A 41 5.83 -15.85 12.99
C LYS A 41 6.05 -16.54 11.64
N LEU A 42 5.67 -15.86 10.55
CA LEU A 42 5.84 -16.36 9.19
C LEU A 42 7.32 -16.52 8.84
N GLN A 43 8.15 -15.52 9.16
CA GLN A 43 9.60 -15.58 8.96
C GLN A 43 10.23 -16.74 9.73
N ARG A 44 9.85 -16.94 10.99
CA ARG A 44 10.40 -18.02 11.83
C ARG A 44 10.02 -19.42 11.36
N ILE A 45 8.76 -19.61 10.94
CA ILE A 45 8.24 -20.95 10.63
C ILE A 45 8.52 -21.35 9.18
N LEU A 46 8.40 -20.40 8.25
CA LEU A 46 8.48 -20.67 6.82
C LEU A 46 9.82 -20.22 6.20
N ASN A 47 10.66 -19.51 6.94
CA ASN A 47 11.90 -18.89 6.43
C ASN A 47 11.67 -18.00 5.19
N VAL A 48 10.48 -17.39 5.12
CA VAL A 48 10.08 -16.47 4.04
C VAL A 48 10.04 -15.06 4.59
N VAL A 49 10.63 -14.11 3.87
CA VAL A 49 10.49 -12.68 4.14
C VAL A 49 9.56 -12.09 3.08
N PRO A 50 8.38 -11.56 3.46
CA PRO A 50 7.51 -10.89 2.50
C PRO A 50 8.23 -9.69 1.87
N ILE A 51 8.00 -9.48 0.58
CA ILE A 51 8.51 -8.29 -0.12
C ILE A 51 7.87 -7.02 0.45
N GLY A 52 8.61 -5.91 0.36
CA GLY A 52 8.14 -4.60 0.81
C GLY A 52 7.02 -4.04 -0.09
N VAL A 53 6.39 -2.97 0.40
CA VAL A 53 5.32 -2.27 -0.32
C VAL A 53 5.81 -1.77 -1.69
N ASP A 54 7.00 -1.19 -1.75
CA ASP A 54 7.53 -0.60 -2.97
C ASP A 54 7.86 -1.68 -4.02
N GLU A 55 8.48 -2.79 -3.61
CA GLU A 55 8.70 -3.96 -4.47
C GLU A 55 7.39 -4.57 -4.95
N GLY A 56 6.41 -4.73 -4.04
CA GLY A 56 5.10 -5.27 -4.37
C GLY A 56 4.35 -4.42 -5.40
N LEU A 57 4.38 -3.09 -5.27
CA LEU A 57 3.77 -2.18 -6.24
C LEU A 57 4.49 -2.20 -7.60
N ARG A 58 5.83 -2.32 -7.62
CA ARG A 58 6.60 -2.49 -8.87
C ARG A 58 6.25 -3.80 -9.58
N GLU A 59 6.11 -4.89 -8.84
CA GLU A 59 5.75 -6.18 -9.40
C GLU A 59 4.31 -6.18 -9.94
N LEU A 60 3.37 -5.56 -9.21
CA LEU A 60 2.01 -5.35 -9.69
C LEU A 60 1.99 -4.56 -11.00
N LYS A 61 2.77 -3.47 -11.11
CA LYS A 61 2.87 -2.68 -12.34
C LYS A 61 3.31 -3.53 -13.53
N LYS A 62 4.36 -4.34 -13.38
CA LYS A 62 4.83 -5.26 -14.42
C LYS A 62 3.75 -6.26 -14.84
N GLN A 63 3.03 -6.83 -13.87
CA GLN A 63 1.95 -7.77 -14.15
C GLN A 63 0.83 -7.10 -14.96
N MET A 64 0.46 -5.88 -14.62
CA MET A 64 -0.55 -5.11 -15.37
C MET A 64 -0.09 -4.78 -16.79
N GLU A 65 1.18 -4.44 -16.99
CA GLU A 65 1.76 -4.16 -18.31
C GLU A 65 1.89 -5.42 -19.18
N GLY A 66 2.18 -6.59 -18.57
CA GLY A 66 2.23 -7.88 -19.28
C GLY A 66 0.87 -8.55 -19.51
N LEU A 67 -0.20 -7.98 -18.97
CA LEU A 67 -1.60 -8.38 -19.20
C LEU A 67 -2.24 -7.63 -20.40
N MET A 68 -1.52 -6.67 -21.00
CA MET A 68 -1.90 -5.95 -22.22
C MET A 68 -1.18 -6.52 -23.44
#